data_AF-A0A429IAJ4-F1
#
_entry.id   AF-A0A429IAJ4-F1
#
_cell.length_a   1.000
_cell.length_b   1.000
_cell.length_c   1.000
_cell.angle_alpha   90.00
_cell.angle_beta   90.00
_cell.angle_gamma   90.00
#
_symmetry.space_group_name_H-M   'P 1'
#
loop_
_entity.id
_entity.type
_entity.pdbx_description
1 polymer ?
#
loop_
_entity_poly.entity_id
_entity_poly.type
_entity_poly.pdbx_seq_one_letter_code
_entity_poly.pdbx_strand_id
1 'polypeptide(L)'
;MVRKAAVAAVGLALLAGCGTGGGSTDGEGKGDDRRKAEAAAYSKDLPGVGGRLRARIPAETRQVVAVYGKGADSSDATLVLYTKTAKGWHRTADWPAHNGRKGWTTDHHEDDLRSPVGVFSLTDAGGVLPDPGAKLPYTHSAAFTPPPYWEKKTRHDFDHVIAVDYNRVKGTPPLDPTRPQGQKKGGGIWLHLDHGSGTSGCVSISKAGLVTLLRTLDPRQHPVVVMGDRAHLAA
;
A
#
# COMPACT_ATOMS: atom_id res chain seq x y z
N MET A 1 19.83 -10.63 53.71
CA MET A 1 18.97 -11.04 54.84
C MET A 1 17.83 -10.04 54.98
N VAL A 2 16.65 -10.55 55.34
CA VAL A 2 15.41 -9.84 55.72
C VAL A 2 14.55 -9.23 54.60
N ARG A 3 13.57 -10.05 54.20
CA ARG A 3 12.26 -9.69 53.66
C ARG A 3 11.50 -8.77 54.63
N LYS A 4 10.63 -7.89 54.14
CA LYS A 4 9.28 -7.68 54.70
C LYS A 4 8.37 -6.97 53.69
N ALA A 5 7.32 -7.68 53.31
CA ALA A 5 6.13 -7.19 52.66
C ALA A 5 5.12 -6.69 53.72
N ALA A 6 4.21 -5.79 53.34
CA ALA A 6 2.85 -5.76 53.86
C ALA A 6 1.95 -4.93 52.93
N VAL A 7 0.70 -5.39 52.83
CA VAL A 7 -0.35 -5.03 51.87
C VAL A 7 -1.60 -4.58 52.66
N ALA A 8 -2.44 -3.77 51.99
CA ALA A 8 -3.88 -3.52 52.19
C ALA A 8 -4.36 -2.59 53.33
N ALA A 9 -5.20 -1.60 52.99
CA ALA A 9 -6.67 -1.66 52.99
C ALA A 9 -7.25 -0.22 52.84
N VAL A 10 -7.97 0.08 51.76
CA VAL A 10 -9.43 0.30 51.69
C VAL A 10 -9.99 1.33 52.68
N GLY A 11 -10.45 2.46 52.13
CA GLY A 11 -11.36 3.40 52.78
C GLY A 11 -12.33 3.97 51.75
N LEU A 12 -13.58 3.53 51.81
CA LEU A 12 -14.71 4.00 51.01
C LEU A 12 -15.26 5.28 51.68
N ALA A 13 -15.41 6.37 50.93
CA ALA A 13 -16.20 7.53 51.35
C ALA A 13 -17.15 7.93 50.22
N LEU A 14 -18.43 7.62 50.42
CA LEU A 14 -19.56 8.11 49.65
C LEU A 14 -19.88 9.54 50.13
N LEU A 15 -19.88 10.51 49.22
CA LEU A 15 -20.58 11.78 49.41
C LEU A 15 -21.48 12.01 48.21
N ALA A 16 -22.78 11.96 48.48
CA ALA A 16 -23.83 12.41 47.58
C ALA A 16 -23.74 13.93 47.44
N GLY A 17 -23.65 14.40 46.20
CA GLY A 17 -23.84 15.80 45.84
C GLY A 17 -24.91 15.90 44.76
N CYS A 18 -26.12 16.30 45.15
CA CYS A 18 -27.12 16.82 44.22
C CYS A 18 -26.63 18.19 43.74
N GLY A 19 -26.36 18.30 42.44
CA GLY A 19 -26.07 19.56 41.76
C GLY A 19 -26.86 19.61 40.46
N THR A 20 -27.85 20.49 40.42
CA THR A 20 -28.74 20.73 39.28
C THR A 20 -28.06 21.61 38.23
N GLY A 21 -28.39 21.36 36.96
CA GLY A 21 -28.47 22.39 35.92
C GLY A 21 -27.14 22.95 35.37
N GLY A 22 -26.70 22.41 34.25
CA GLY A 22 -25.65 23.00 33.42
C GLY A 22 -25.45 22.23 32.13
N GLY A 23 -26.45 22.25 31.25
CA GLY A 23 -26.32 21.71 29.90
C GLY A 23 -25.21 22.44 29.16
N SER A 24 -24.15 21.71 28.81
CA SER A 24 -23.16 22.11 27.81
C SER A 24 -23.30 21.16 26.63
N THR A 25 -24.07 21.57 25.64
CA THR A 25 -24.19 20.89 24.34
C THR A 25 -22.95 21.17 23.51
N ASP A 26 -21.83 20.51 23.84
CA ASP A 26 -20.61 20.51 23.02
C ASP A 26 -20.32 19.13 22.39
N GLY A 27 -21.34 18.28 22.32
CA GLY A 27 -21.25 16.90 21.82
C GLY A 27 -21.76 16.67 20.38
N GLU A 28 -22.55 17.60 19.81
CA GLU A 28 -23.21 17.38 18.51
C GLU A 28 -22.23 17.53 17.33
N GLY A 29 -21.30 18.49 17.36
CA GLY A 29 -20.36 18.73 16.26
C GLY A 29 -19.32 17.62 16.05
N LYS A 30 -18.73 17.08 17.14
CA LYS A 30 -17.72 16.00 17.04
C LYS A 30 -18.30 14.67 16.54
N GLY A 31 -19.58 14.41 16.81
CA GLY A 31 -20.27 13.21 16.33
C GLY A 31 -20.61 13.29 14.84
N ASP A 32 -21.07 14.46 14.38
CA ASP A 32 -21.39 14.71 12.97
C ASP A 32 -20.13 14.76 12.09
N ASP A 33 -19.05 15.40 12.56
CA ASP A 33 -17.77 15.46 11.84
C ASP A 33 -17.11 14.09 11.67
N ARG A 34 -17.16 13.24 12.72
CA ARG A 34 -16.66 11.86 12.63
C ARG A 34 -17.50 11.01 11.69
N ARG A 35 -18.83 11.16 11.70
CA ARG A 35 -19.73 10.45 10.78
C ARG A 35 -19.54 10.91 9.33
N LYS A 36 -19.31 12.21 9.10
CA LYS A 36 -18.98 12.77 7.78
C LYS A 36 -17.61 12.29 7.29
N ALA A 37 -16.59 12.27 8.14
CA ALA A 37 -15.27 11.74 7.81
C ALA A 37 -15.30 10.23 7.50
N GLU A 38 -16.07 9.46 8.27
CA GLU A 38 -16.30 8.03 8.01
C GLU A 38 -17.04 7.83 6.69
N ALA A 39 -18.11 8.59 6.43
CA ALA A 39 -18.86 8.51 5.18
C ALA A 39 -18.01 8.90 3.94
N ALA A 40 -17.14 9.91 4.07
CA ALA A 40 -16.22 10.34 3.03
C ALA A 40 -15.13 9.30 2.70
N ALA A 41 -14.89 8.33 3.59
CA ALA A 41 -13.94 7.24 3.35
C ALA A 41 -14.49 6.14 2.43
N TYR A 42 -15.82 6.07 2.24
CA TYR A 42 -16.46 5.11 1.36
C TYR A 42 -16.82 5.71 0.01
N SER A 43 -16.67 4.91 -1.04
CA SER A 43 -17.00 5.29 -2.40
C SER A 43 -17.63 4.12 -3.14
N LYS A 44 -18.60 4.40 -4.02
CA LYS A 44 -19.23 3.36 -4.86
C LYS A 44 -18.20 2.71 -5.78
N ASP A 45 -17.33 3.55 -6.34
CA ASP A 45 -16.28 3.20 -7.29
C ASP A 45 -14.92 3.69 -6.79
N LEU A 46 -13.83 3.19 -7.37
CA LEU A 46 -12.48 3.67 -7.07
C LEU A 46 -12.31 5.12 -7.58
N PRO A 47 -12.08 6.11 -6.70
CA PRO A 47 -11.97 7.51 -7.11
C PRO A 47 -10.85 7.75 -8.12
N GLY A 48 -11.13 8.46 -9.21
CA GLY A 48 -10.12 8.79 -10.22
C GLY A 48 -9.68 7.62 -11.10
N VAL A 49 -10.34 6.47 -11.04
CA VAL A 49 -10.14 5.34 -11.96
C VAL A 49 -11.31 5.25 -12.95
N GLY A 50 -11.03 5.51 -14.21
CA GLY A 50 -11.96 5.51 -15.33
C GLY A 50 -12.56 4.13 -15.62
N GLY A 51 -13.61 4.12 -16.45
CA GLY A 51 -14.33 2.88 -16.78
C GLY A 51 -13.45 1.84 -17.46
N ARG A 52 -12.49 2.27 -18.29
CA ARG A 52 -11.59 1.39 -19.04
C ARG A 52 -10.71 0.55 -18.10
N LEU A 53 -10.10 1.16 -17.09
CA LEU A 53 -9.26 0.44 -16.12
C LEU A 53 -10.11 -0.30 -15.09
N ARG A 54 -11.24 0.26 -14.63
CA ARG A 54 -12.18 -0.46 -13.74
C ARG A 54 -12.67 -1.77 -14.35
N ALA A 55 -12.94 -1.81 -15.65
CA ALA A 55 -13.35 -3.03 -16.36
C ALA A 55 -12.27 -4.11 -16.41
N ARG A 56 -11.00 -3.77 -16.15
CA ARG A 56 -9.88 -4.73 -16.07
C ARG A 56 -9.64 -5.26 -14.66
N ILE A 57 -10.31 -4.72 -13.65
CA ILE A 57 -10.24 -5.22 -12.28
C ILE A 57 -11.16 -6.45 -12.18
N PRO A 58 -10.65 -7.63 -11.81
CA PRO A 58 -11.48 -8.82 -11.63
C PRO A 58 -12.64 -8.59 -10.66
N ALA A 59 -13.79 -9.20 -10.92
CA ALA A 59 -15.01 -8.94 -10.14
C ALA A 59 -14.88 -9.39 -8.67
N GLU A 60 -14.09 -10.44 -8.45
CA GLU A 60 -13.73 -11.03 -7.17
C GLU A 60 -12.74 -10.19 -6.36
N THR A 61 -12.12 -9.16 -6.95
CA THR A 61 -11.20 -8.28 -6.24
C THR A 61 -11.90 -7.55 -5.09
N ARG A 62 -11.31 -7.70 -3.90
CA ARG A 62 -11.75 -7.03 -2.66
C ARG A 62 -10.68 -6.10 -2.10
N GLN A 63 -9.47 -6.12 -2.61
CA GLN A 63 -8.38 -5.22 -2.21
C GLN A 63 -7.73 -4.59 -3.43
N VAL A 64 -7.60 -3.26 -3.42
CA VAL A 64 -6.98 -2.49 -4.51
C VAL A 64 -5.92 -1.56 -3.93
N VAL A 65 -4.72 -1.67 -4.45
CA VAL A 65 -3.66 -0.68 -4.30
C VAL A 65 -3.76 0.27 -5.49
N ALA A 66 -4.18 1.51 -5.29
CA ALA A 66 -4.23 2.51 -6.35
C ALA A 66 -3.01 3.42 -6.25
N VAL A 67 -2.19 3.47 -7.30
CA VAL A 67 -1.02 4.36 -7.39
C VAL A 67 -1.36 5.49 -8.35
N TYR A 68 -1.57 6.67 -7.80
CA TYR A 68 -1.89 7.87 -8.56
C TYR A 68 -0.64 8.71 -8.80
N GLY A 69 -0.07 8.60 -9.99
CA GLY A 69 1.01 9.48 -10.45
C GLY A 69 0.55 10.91 -10.65
N LYS A 70 1.37 11.88 -10.24
CA LYS A 70 1.08 13.32 -10.33
C LYS A 70 0.90 13.79 -11.79
N GLY A 71 1.65 13.21 -12.71
CA GLY A 71 1.58 13.50 -14.15
C GLY A 71 2.38 12.51 -14.97
N ALA A 72 2.20 12.52 -16.29
CA ALA A 72 2.76 11.52 -17.21
C ALA A 72 4.30 11.42 -17.16
N ASP A 73 5.00 12.52 -16.87
CA ASP A 73 6.47 12.57 -16.80
C ASP A 73 6.99 12.89 -15.38
N SER A 74 6.12 12.79 -14.36
CA SER A 74 6.50 13.00 -12.97
C SER A 74 6.82 11.68 -12.27
N SER A 75 7.84 11.71 -11.41
CA SER A 75 8.14 10.59 -10.50
C SER A 75 7.33 10.63 -9.21
N ASP A 76 6.57 11.69 -8.94
CA ASP A 76 5.78 11.82 -7.72
C ASP A 76 4.46 11.07 -7.86
N ALA A 77 4.09 10.30 -6.84
CA ALA A 77 2.83 9.58 -6.79
C ALA A 77 2.24 9.56 -5.37
N THR A 78 1.00 9.10 -5.27
CA THR A 78 0.36 8.71 -4.01
C THR A 78 -0.17 7.30 -4.15
N LEU A 79 0.22 6.42 -3.24
CA LEU A 79 -0.31 5.06 -3.15
C LEU A 79 -1.43 5.04 -2.12
N VAL A 80 -2.58 4.49 -2.48
CA VAL A 80 -3.78 4.41 -1.64
C VAL A 80 -4.26 2.97 -1.58
N LEU A 81 -4.56 2.48 -0.37
CA LEU A 81 -5.16 1.17 -0.17
C LEU A 81 -6.68 1.30 -0.04
N TYR A 82 -7.40 0.53 -0.86
CA TYR A 82 -8.85 0.37 -0.78
C TYR A 82 -9.24 -1.07 -0.45
N THR A 83 -10.22 -1.23 0.43
CA THR A 83 -10.86 -2.52 0.73
C THR A 83 -12.35 -2.44 0.39
N LYS A 84 -12.86 -3.42 -0.35
CA LYS A 84 -14.27 -3.51 -0.75
C LYS A 84 -15.10 -4.04 0.42
N THR A 85 -16.13 -3.29 0.79
CA THR A 85 -17.08 -3.63 1.85
C THR A 85 -18.50 -3.67 1.30
N ALA A 86 -19.50 -3.96 2.13
CA ALA A 86 -20.91 -3.84 1.75
C ALA A 86 -21.32 -2.39 1.40
N LYS A 87 -20.63 -1.38 1.98
CA LYS A 87 -20.88 0.05 1.73
C LYS A 87 -20.15 0.57 0.46
N GLY A 88 -19.37 -0.27 -0.21
CA GLY A 88 -18.48 0.11 -1.32
C GLY A 88 -16.99 0.04 -0.95
N TRP A 89 -16.16 0.71 -1.75
CA TRP A 89 -14.72 0.80 -1.54
C TRP A 89 -14.39 1.75 -0.39
N HIS A 90 -13.77 1.21 0.65
CA HIS A 90 -13.27 1.95 1.80
C HIS A 90 -11.79 2.29 1.60
N ARG A 91 -11.44 3.58 1.60
CA ARG A 91 -10.04 4.03 1.66
C ARG A 91 -9.50 3.78 3.06
N THR A 92 -8.57 2.84 3.21
CA THR A 92 -8.07 2.43 4.54
C THR A 92 -6.74 3.10 4.90
N ALA A 93 -5.92 3.49 3.92
CA ALA A 93 -4.64 4.16 4.14
C ALA A 93 -4.11 4.77 2.84
N ASP A 94 -3.15 5.70 2.96
CA ASP A 94 -2.39 6.25 1.85
C ASP A 94 -0.99 6.70 2.28
N TRP A 95 -0.09 6.76 1.29
CA TRP A 95 1.30 7.16 1.47
C TRP A 95 1.80 7.95 0.26
N PRO A 96 2.69 8.94 0.46
CA PRO A 96 3.55 9.44 -0.61
C PRO A 96 4.32 8.27 -1.24
N ALA A 97 4.48 8.33 -2.56
CA ALA A 97 5.15 7.30 -3.33
C ALA A 97 6.01 7.92 -4.43
N HIS A 98 7.02 7.18 -4.90
CA HIS A 98 7.69 7.50 -6.16
C HIS A 98 7.47 6.40 -7.19
N ASN A 99 7.31 6.78 -8.46
CA ASN A 99 7.27 5.87 -9.61
C ASN A 99 8.55 6.01 -10.45
N GLY A 100 8.56 5.41 -11.65
CA GLY A 100 9.68 5.53 -12.59
C GLY A 100 10.10 6.99 -12.78
N ARG A 101 11.41 7.26 -12.77
CA ARG A 101 11.96 8.62 -12.83
C ARG A 101 11.62 9.39 -14.10
N LYS A 102 11.24 8.71 -15.18
CA LYS A 102 10.70 9.32 -16.41
C LYS A 102 9.17 9.30 -16.49
N GLY A 103 8.49 8.96 -15.39
CA GLY A 103 7.05 8.95 -15.29
C GLY A 103 6.40 7.62 -15.65
N TRP A 104 5.35 7.69 -16.46
CA TRP A 104 4.42 6.60 -16.74
C TRP A 104 4.35 6.30 -18.24
N THR A 105 4.04 5.06 -18.60
CA THR A 105 3.85 4.64 -20.00
C THR A 105 2.82 3.54 -20.14
N THR A 106 2.05 3.57 -21.23
CA THR A 106 1.19 2.45 -21.63
C THR A 106 1.93 1.43 -22.49
N ASP A 107 3.14 1.76 -22.93
CA ASP A 107 4.00 0.91 -23.75
C ASP A 107 5.38 0.76 -23.10
N HIS A 108 5.40 0.07 -21.96
CA HIS A 108 6.61 -0.13 -21.19
C HIS A 108 7.59 -1.08 -21.89
N HIS A 109 8.87 -0.77 -21.76
CA HIS A 109 10.02 -1.51 -22.28
C HIS A 109 11.14 -1.56 -21.25
N GLU A 110 12.01 -2.57 -21.35
CA GLU A 110 13.23 -2.65 -20.52
C GLU A 110 14.04 -1.34 -20.64
N ASP A 111 14.57 -0.86 -19.51
CA ASP A 111 15.38 0.36 -19.39
C ASP A 111 14.71 1.70 -19.81
N ASP A 112 13.39 1.73 -20.02
CA ASP A 112 12.69 2.98 -20.40
C ASP A 112 12.54 3.98 -19.23
N LEU A 113 12.79 3.52 -18.00
CA LEU A 113 12.72 4.27 -16.75
C LEU A 113 11.33 4.81 -16.39
N ARG A 114 10.28 4.22 -16.97
CA ARG A 114 8.87 4.55 -16.75
C ARG A 114 8.16 3.40 -16.06
N SER A 115 7.18 3.72 -15.24
CA SER A 115 6.29 2.72 -14.65
C SER A 115 5.17 2.34 -15.64
N PRO A 116 4.81 1.05 -15.74
CA PRO A 116 3.72 0.64 -16.61
C PRO A 116 2.37 1.12 -16.08
N VAL A 117 1.54 1.66 -16.97
CA VAL A 117 0.14 1.98 -16.70
C VAL A 117 -0.71 0.71 -16.84
N GLY A 118 -1.53 0.39 -15.85
CA GLY A 118 -2.46 -0.73 -15.97
C GLY A 118 -3.05 -1.24 -14.66
N VAL A 119 -3.65 -2.42 -14.77
CA VAL A 119 -4.16 -3.21 -13.63
C VAL A 119 -3.39 -4.53 -13.62
N PHE A 120 -2.78 -4.85 -12.49
CA PHE A 120 -1.94 -6.04 -12.31
C PHE A 120 -2.30 -6.72 -10.98
N SER A 121 -2.27 -8.05 -10.93
CA SER A 121 -2.42 -8.77 -9.66
C SER A 121 -1.17 -8.62 -8.78
N LEU A 122 -1.36 -8.83 -7.48
CA LEU A 122 -0.29 -8.87 -6.47
C LEU A 122 -0.32 -10.24 -5.79
N THR A 123 0.50 -11.17 -6.24
CA THR A 123 0.43 -12.56 -5.74
C THR A 123 1.54 -12.95 -4.78
N ASP A 124 2.69 -12.27 -4.83
CA ASP A 124 3.90 -12.71 -4.13
C ASP A 124 4.66 -11.54 -3.53
N ALA A 125 5.37 -11.81 -2.44
CA ALA A 125 6.20 -10.87 -1.71
C ALA A 125 7.57 -11.50 -1.38
N GLY A 126 8.49 -10.67 -0.90
CA GLY A 126 9.80 -11.14 -0.47
C GLY A 126 10.68 -10.02 0.03
N GLY A 127 11.97 -10.29 0.20
CA GLY A 127 12.95 -9.28 0.53
C GLY A 127 14.21 -9.84 1.18
N VAL A 128 15.17 -8.93 1.44
CA VAL A 128 16.38 -9.23 2.19
C VAL A 128 16.07 -9.50 3.66
N LEU A 129 15.02 -8.89 4.22
CA LEU A 129 14.65 -9.06 5.61
C LEU A 129 13.64 -10.21 5.78
N PRO A 130 13.58 -10.83 6.98
CA PRO A 130 12.58 -11.83 7.32
C PRO A 130 11.15 -11.31 7.13
N ASP A 131 10.22 -12.25 6.93
CA ASP A 131 8.80 -11.97 6.78
C ASP A 131 8.26 -11.11 7.97
N PRO A 132 7.73 -9.89 7.73
CA PRO A 132 7.20 -9.04 8.78
C PRO A 132 5.79 -9.44 9.24
N GLY A 133 5.25 -10.58 8.81
CA GLY A 133 3.88 -11.04 9.05
C GLY A 133 2.99 -10.90 7.82
N ALA A 134 3.55 -11.14 6.64
CA ALA A 134 2.89 -11.06 5.36
C ALA A 134 1.81 -12.13 5.23
N LYS A 135 0.72 -11.78 4.55
CA LYS A 135 -0.33 -12.74 4.16
C LYS A 135 -0.12 -13.30 2.75
N LEU A 136 0.56 -12.54 1.88
CA LEU A 136 1.06 -13.04 0.61
C LEU A 136 2.20 -14.05 0.87
N PRO A 137 2.39 -15.07 0.01
CA PRO A 137 3.61 -15.86 -0.01
C PRO A 137 4.86 -14.96 0.04
N TYR A 138 5.77 -15.24 0.97
CA TYR A 138 6.94 -14.39 1.21
C TYR A 138 8.25 -15.17 1.03
N THR A 139 9.09 -14.72 0.09
CA THR A 139 10.43 -15.29 -0.13
C THR A 139 11.49 -14.42 0.56
N HIS A 140 12.12 -14.95 1.61
CA HIS A 140 13.26 -14.32 2.27
C HIS A 140 14.58 -14.81 1.65
N SER A 141 15.40 -13.90 1.12
CA SER A 141 16.68 -14.27 0.50
C SER A 141 17.65 -13.10 0.41
N ALA A 142 18.94 -13.36 0.63
CA ALA A 142 19.99 -12.37 0.38
C ALA A 142 20.12 -11.99 -1.11
N ALA A 143 19.54 -12.77 -2.04
CA ALA A 143 19.54 -12.47 -3.47
C ALA A 143 18.75 -11.20 -3.83
N PHE A 144 17.93 -10.67 -2.92
CA PHE A 144 17.30 -9.36 -3.06
C PHE A 144 18.27 -8.20 -2.81
N THR A 145 19.50 -8.44 -2.34
CA THR A 145 20.44 -7.36 -1.99
C THR A 145 20.72 -6.46 -3.20
N PRO A 146 20.45 -5.14 -3.10
CA PRO A 146 20.77 -4.20 -4.16
C PRO A 146 22.26 -4.24 -4.52
N PRO A 147 22.63 -4.14 -5.81
CA PRO A 147 24.03 -4.18 -6.22
C PRO A 147 24.91 -3.14 -5.52
N PRO A 148 26.17 -3.47 -5.16
CA PRO A 148 27.03 -2.58 -4.39
C PRO A 148 27.42 -1.30 -5.15
N TYR A 149 27.33 -1.29 -6.48
CA TYR A 149 27.61 -0.11 -7.30
C TYR A 149 26.45 0.89 -7.38
N TRP A 150 25.26 0.57 -6.87
CA TRP A 150 24.16 1.54 -6.75
C TRP A 150 24.44 2.55 -5.64
N GLU A 151 23.76 3.70 -5.68
CA GLU A 151 23.87 4.74 -4.65
C GLU A 151 23.60 4.19 -3.24
N LYS A 152 24.27 4.74 -2.22
CA LYS A 152 24.11 4.26 -0.83
C LYS A 152 22.67 4.32 -0.33
N LYS A 153 21.87 5.28 -0.81
CA LYS A 153 20.47 5.45 -0.43
C LYS A 153 19.57 4.29 -0.86
N THR A 154 19.96 3.52 -1.89
CA THR A 154 19.16 2.42 -2.44
C THR A 154 19.39 1.09 -1.74
N ARG A 155 20.26 1.05 -0.71
CA ARG A 155 20.68 -0.20 -0.05
C ARG A 155 19.55 -0.95 0.62
N HIS A 156 18.46 -0.24 0.94
CA HIS A 156 17.29 -0.79 1.62
C HIS A 156 16.08 -0.95 0.72
N ASP A 157 16.19 -0.64 -0.58
CA ASP A 157 15.06 -0.68 -1.52
C ASP A 157 14.31 -2.00 -1.41
N PHE A 158 15.05 -3.11 -1.39
CA PHE A 158 14.50 -4.47 -1.40
C PHE A 158 14.58 -5.19 -0.04
N ASP A 159 14.67 -4.44 1.07
CA ASP A 159 14.46 -4.99 2.42
C ASP A 159 13.15 -5.80 2.46
N HIS A 160 12.12 -5.25 1.84
CA HIS A 160 10.82 -5.87 1.58
C HIS A 160 10.32 -5.44 0.20
N VAL A 161 9.64 -6.35 -0.52
CA VAL A 161 9.02 -6.11 -1.81
C VAL A 161 7.67 -6.81 -1.93
N ILE A 162 6.77 -6.24 -2.73
CA ILE A 162 5.57 -6.92 -3.26
C ILE A 162 5.68 -6.93 -4.78
N ALA A 163 5.55 -8.11 -5.39
CA ALA A 163 5.64 -8.25 -6.83
C ALA A 163 4.40 -7.70 -7.53
N VAL A 164 4.61 -6.85 -8.54
CA VAL A 164 3.56 -6.48 -9.50
C VAL A 164 3.58 -7.49 -10.64
N ASP A 165 2.43 -8.08 -10.96
CA ASP A 165 2.29 -9.08 -12.04
C ASP A 165 2.36 -8.51 -13.47
N TYR A 166 3.33 -7.63 -13.69
CA TYR A 166 3.69 -7.14 -15.01
C TYR A 166 4.77 -8.04 -15.64
N ASN A 167 4.43 -8.67 -16.77
CA ASN A 167 5.31 -9.54 -17.56
C ASN A 167 6.11 -10.56 -16.72
N ARG A 168 5.45 -11.22 -15.76
CA ARG A 168 6.02 -12.29 -14.92
C ARG A 168 5.06 -13.47 -14.85
N VAL A 169 5.56 -14.61 -14.36
CA VAL A 169 4.68 -15.72 -13.96
C VAL A 169 4.05 -15.36 -12.61
N LYS A 170 2.72 -15.46 -12.53
CA LYS A 170 1.96 -15.18 -11.31
C LYS A 170 2.11 -16.34 -10.33
N GLY A 171 2.15 -16.05 -9.03
CA GLY A 171 2.28 -17.08 -7.99
C GLY A 171 3.68 -17.69 -7.87
N THR A 172 4.70 -17.06 -8.47
CA THR A 172 6.10 -17.46 -8.30
C THR A 172 6.86 -16.42 -7.48
N PRO A 173 7.97 -16.77 -6.81
CA PRO A 173 8.75 -15.83 -6.03
C PRO A 173 9.11 -14.54 -6.79
N PRO A 174 9.24 -13.38 -6.13
CA PRO A 174 9.58 -12.13 -6.83
C PRO A 174 10.86 -12.19 -7.67
N LEU A 175 11.82 -13.03 -7.27
CA LEU A 175 13.11 -13.28 -7.94
C LEU A 175 13.02 -14.15 -9.21
N ASP A 176 11.87 -14.73 -9.54
CA ASP A 176 11.71 -15.49 -10.78
C ASP A 176 12.00 -14.60 -12.01
N PRO A 177 13.01 -14.94 -12.83
CA PRO A 177 13.43 -14.11 -13.96
C PRO A 177 12.55 -14.31 -15.20
N THR A 178 11.59 -15.24 -15.17
CA THR A 178 10.77 -15.59 -16.34
C THR A 178 9.95 -14.39 -16.82
N ARG A 179 10.02 -14.11 -18.13
CA ARG A 179 9.30 -13.01 -18.81
C ARG A 179 8.48 -13.56 -19.99
N PRO A 180 7.20 -13.91 -19.80
CA PRO A 180 6.39 -14.54 -20.84
C PRO A 180 6.21 -13.73 -22.12
N GLN A 181 6.28 -12.40 -22.05
CA GLN A 181 6.20 -11.48 -23.20
C GLN A 181 7.58 -11.08 -23.73
N GLY A 182 8.64 -11.77 -23.29
CA GLY A 182 10.03 -11.50 -23.67
C GLY A 182 10.69 -10.39 -22.85
N GLN A 183 12.03 -10.36 -22.90
CA GLN A 183 12.85 -9.43 -22.13
C GLN A 183 12.63 -7.97 -22.54
N LYS A 184 12.48 -7.70 -23.85
CA LYS A 184 12.28 -6.34 -24.37
C LYS A 184 11.08 -5.60 -23.76
N LYS A 185 10.06 -6.34 -23.30
CA LYS A 185 8.84 -5.77 -22.73
C LYS A 185 9.03 -5.20 -21.31
N GLY A 186 10.18 -5.42 -20.69
CA GLY A 186 10.44 -5.05 -19.30
C GLY A 186 9.90 -6.07 -18.31
N GLY A 187 10.31 -5.99 -17.05
CA GLY A 187 9.76 -6.78 -15.96
C GLY A 187 10.37 -6.40 -14.61
N GLY A 188 10.21 -7.24 -13.59
CA GLY A 188 10.80 -6.96 -12.28
C GLY A 188 10.22 -5.71 -11.59
N ILE A 189 8.97 -5.38 -11.89
CA ILE A 189 8.27 -4.23 -11.29
C ILE A 189 7.78 -4.63 -9.91
N TRP A 190 8.21 -3.91 -8.88
CA TRP A 190 7.87 -4.18 -7.48
C TRP A 190 7.32 -2.93 -6.78
N LEU A 191 6.57 -3.17 -5.71
CA LEU A 191 6.38 -2.18 -4.63
C LEU A 191 7.51 -2.38 -3.62
N HIS A 192 8.29 -1.33 -3.31
CA HIS A 192 9.48 -1.48 -2.46
C HIS A 192 9.72 -0.26 -1.54
N LEU A 193 10.76 -0.30 -0.71
CA LEU A 193 11.06 0.80 0.23
C LEU A 193 11.52 2.05 -0.51
N ASP A 194 11.03 3.20 -0.05
CA ASP A 194 11.38 4.49 -0.62
C ASP A 194 12.80 4.95 -0.27
N HIS A 195 13.49 5.43 -1.31
CA HIS A 195 14.83 6.03 -1.23
C HIS A 195 14.84 7.51 -1.60
N GLY A 196 13.68 8.17 -1.62
CA GLY A 196 13.53 9.62 -1.77
C GLY A 196 13.65 10.16 -3.20
N SER A 197 13.55 9.33 -4.23
CA SER A 197 13.57 9.78 -5.64
C SER A 197 12.93 8.74 -6.58
N GLY A 198 12.69 9.12 -7.83
CA GLY A 198 12.14 8.21 -8.85
C GLY A 198 12.92 6.91 -9.03
N THR A 199 12.19 5.82 -9.26
CA THR A 199 12.71 4.46 -9.45
C THR A 199 13.10 4.21 -10.92
N SER A 200 13.53 3.00 -11.27
CA SER A 200 13.71 2.59 -12.68
C SER A 200 12.41 2.07 -13.33
N GLY A 201 11.29 2.02 -12.61
CA GLY A 201 10.00 1.50 -13.10
C GLY A 201 9.10 0.97 -11.99
N CYS A 202 9.68 0.58 -10.85
CA CYS A 202 8.99 0.22 -9.62
C CYS A 202 8.16 1.36 -9.01
N VAL A 203 7.38 1.05 -7.98
CA VAL A 203 6.76 2.05 -7.12
C VAL A 203 7.34 1.91 -5.72
N SER A 204 7.80 3.00 -5.12
CA SER A 204 8.39 2.99 -3.79
C SER A 204 7.54 3.76 -2.78
N ILE A 205 7.46 3.26 -1.54
CA ILE A 205 6.73 3.88 -0.42
C ILE A 205 7.50 3.69 0.88
N SER A 206 7.11 4.42 1.93
CA SER A 206 7.72 4.26 3.26
C SER A 206 7.72 2.80 3.74
N LYS A 207 8.74 2.41 4.52
CA LYS A 207 8.83 1.08 5.16
C LYS A 207 7.58 0.73 5.95
N ALA A 208 7.05 1.68 6.71
CA ALA A 208 5.82 1.50 7.48
C ALA A 208 4.63 1.16 6.57
N GLY A 209 4.48 1.89 5.46
CA GLY A 209 3.42 1.62 4.48
C GLY A 209 3.55 0.25 3.84
N LEU A 210 4.75 -0.14 3.42
CA LEU A 210 4.94 -1.46 2.79
C LEU A 210 4.69 -2.61 3.77
N VAL A 211 5.11 -2.47 5.04
CA VAL A 211 4.78 -3.45 6.10
C VAL A 211 3.28 -3.52 6.34
N THR A 212 2.57 -2.39 6.32
CA THR A 212 1.10 -2.38 6.39
C THR A 212 0.48 -3.13 5.22
N LEU A 213 0.95 -2.91 3.98
CA LEU A 213 0.47 -3.66 2.82
C LEU A 213 0.70 -5.16 2.98
N LEU A 214 1.92 -5.59 3.34
CA LEU A 214 2.27 -7.00 3.52
C LEU A 214 1.34 -7.70 4.53
N ARG A 215 1.06 -7.05 5.66
CA ARG A 215 0.16 -7.57 6.70
C ARG A 215 -1.33 -7.54 6.33
N THR A 216 -1.69 -6.79 5.28
CA THR A 216 -3.09 -6.52 4.93
C THR A 216 -3.54 -7.28 3.70
N LEU A 217 -2.74 -7.31 2.63
CA LEU A 217 -3.08 -7.92 1.35
C LEU A 217 -3.18 -9.44 1.49
N ASP A 218 -4.40 -9.97 1.38
CA ASP A 218 -4.71 -11.39 1.56
C ASP A 218 -4.95 -12.00 0.17
N PRO A 219 -4.22 -13.06 -0.24
CA PRO A 219 -4.44 -13.72 -1.54
C PRO A 219 -5.89 -14.11 -1.81
N ARG A 220 -6.67 -14.43 -0.75
CA ARG A 220 -8.09 -14.80 -0.85
C ARG A 220 -9.02 -13.61 -1.13
N GLN A 221 -8.50 -12.39 -1.03
CA GLN A 221 -9.21 -11.15 -1.35
C GLN A 221 -8.82 -10.61 -2.73
N HIS A 222 -8.04 -11.40 -3.50
CA HIS A 222 -7.62 -11.13 -4.87
C HIS A 222 -7.05 -9.71 -5.06
N PRO A 223 -5.97 -9.36 -4.34
CA PRO A 223 -5.40 -8.03 -4.36
C PRO A 223 -4.83 -7.69 -5.74
N VAL A 224 -5.11 -6.46 -6.19
CA VAL A 224 -4.56 -5.89 -7.43
C VAL A 224 -3.94 -4.53 -7.17
N VAL A 225 -3.02 -4.13 -8.03
CA VAL A 225 -2.59 -2.75 -8.18
C VAL A 225 -3.22 -2.15 -9.44
N VAL A 226 -3.78 -0.95 -9.34
CA VAL A 226 -4.09 -0.08 -10.48
C VAL A 226 -3.16 1.12 -10.41
N MET A 227 -2.37 1.35 -11.45
CA MET A 227 -1.28 2.33 -11.42
C MET A 227 -1.16 3.09 -12.73
N GLY A 228 -0.88 4.39 -12.64
CA GLY A 228 -0.76 5.31 -13.77
C GLY A 228 -0.72 6.76 -13.31
N ASP A 229 -0.41 7.70 -14.21
CA ASP A 229 -0.69 9.10 -13.95
C ASP A 229 -2.19 9.42 -14.00
N ARG A 230 -2.58 10.58 -13.47
CA ARG A 230 -3.99 11.01 -13.39
C ARG A 230 -4.74 10.93 -14.71
N ALA A 231 -4.13 11.30 -15.84
CA ALA A 231 -4.84 11.34 -17.12
C ALA A 231 -5.14 9.92 -17.61
N HIS A 232 -4.15 9.03 -17.57
CA HIS A 232 -4.35 7.64 -17.95
C HIS A 232 -5.27 6.88 -16.98
N LEU A 233 -5.24 7.22 -15.68
CA LEU A 233 -6.13 6.61 -14.71
C LEU A 233 -7.58 7.03 -14.92
N ALA A 234 -7.84 8.29 -15.27
CA ALA A 234 -9.21 8.82 -15.41
C ALA A 234 -9.92 8.41 -16.71
N ALA A 235 -9.16 8.04 -17.75
CA ALA A 235 -9.67 7.59 -19.05
C ALA A 235 -10.44 6.26 -18.98
#